data_AF-A0A7M7G4I5-F1
#
_entry.id   AF-A0A7M7G4I5-F1
#
_cell.length_a   1.000
_cell.length_b   1.000
_cell.length_c   1.000
_cell.angle_alpha   90.00
_cell.angle_beta   90.00
_cell.angle_gamma   90.00
#
_symmetry.space_group_name_H-M   'P 1'
#
loop_
_entity.id
_entity.type
_entity.pdbx_description
1 polymer ?
#
loop_
_entity_poly.entity_id
_entity_poly.type
_entity_poly.pdbx_seq_one_letter_code
_entity_poly.pdbx_strand_id
1 'polypeptide(L)'
;MSEINIEALSDNSVKEEPKENPVKEESSHEKEESKDIIAKDEPKENAAKEEPKKNAVNGEDLYAYLDRDDFTTEKFKIEIRGLPKHYGIGEFKKFLNEKLELNANKIKPPKRGSGWAYICFRSEENREKAIKVLNGIEWKHARLTAHAANPAPDPYMKRKQERRAESRKKARIDNPAESLSPEERIKINTTPLFSMPYKEQLEFKQKEMRDVINRLGQEMSKVNKDLEKWYNSQKQKHNGLPCELGEIVHTDVTEGYRNKCEFTIGLDVTGSKKMIGFRLSSYAAGSIAVGPIDDLCHIPQQMKTAIKILEKFVCDSDLDTFDPVTHSGYWKQVTARTTRKNHLMLVVAINPQNMSDEDRKSLKNELKEFFEQHKEANVTSLFFQTIEKKGAGGEGGGVIEHISGTHYIEETLLGMTFRISPEAFFQINTLGAEALYNTAIELAKPLTDTALLDVCCGTGTIGLSFAKHCDEVLGIEMTPSAIENAKVNAKENDVKNCEFFVGKAEDILLPVINRTTKPNIVAIVDPPRAGLHQKALVSLRKAKKLKKLVYISCDPKAAIRNLVDLARPNSKQYFGEPLVPVKAVPVDMFPHTKHCELVLYLERFSLLKESSNET
;
A
#
# COMPACT_ATOMS: atom_id res chain seq x y z
N MET A 1 -3.83 -4.08 49.22
CA MET A 1 -2.97 -4.39 50.39
C MET A 1 -1.61 -4.81 49.85
N SER A 2 -0.51 -4.09 50.05
CA SER A 2 -0.28 -2.93 50.94
C SER A 2 0.45 -1.79 50.21
N GLU A 3 0.25 -0.55 50.69
CA GLU A 3 0.81 0.69 50.15
C GLU A 3 2.12 1.09 50.86
N ILE A 4 2.83 2.08 50.30
CA ILE A 4 3.56 3.23 50.90
C ILE A 4 4.21 3.93 49.67
N ASN A 5 3.77 5.08 49.15
CA ASN A 5 3.40 6.40 49.67
C ASN A 5 4.60 7.37 49.86
N ILE A 6 4.73 8.39 48.99
CA ILE A 6 5.59 9.58 49.15
C ILE A 6 4.90 10.82 48.50
N GLU A 7 4.79 11.87 49.30
CA GLU A 7 4.30 13.25 49.06
C GLU A 7 5.36 14.15 48.34
N ALA A 8 5.16 15.39 47.86
CA ALA A 8 4.00 16.26 47.63
C ALA A 8 4.38 17.39 46.62
N LEU A 9 3.41 18.20 46.19
CA LEU A 9 3.54 19.42 45.36
C LEU A 9 2.98 20.65 46.09
N SER A 10 3.53 21.85 45.84
CA SER A 10 2.87 23.19 45.91
C SER A 10 3.92 24.32 45.85
N ASP A 11 3.63 25.56 45.42
CA ASP A 11 2.72 26.05 44.37
C ASP A 11 3.14 27.49 43.96
N ASN A 12 2.47 28.08 42.97
CA ASN A 12 2.73 29.38 42.34
C ASN A 12 2.29 30.60 43.17
N SER A 13 2.83 31.79 42.83
CA SER A 13 2.08 32.86 42.10
C SER A 13 2.59 34.29 42.34
N VAL A 14 2.57 35.13 41.28
CA VAL A 14 2.69 36.61 41.32
C VAL A 14 1.80 37.20 40.20
N LYS A 15 1.24 38.40 40.40
CA LYS A 15 0.29 39.07 39.49
C LYS A 15 0.87 40.33 38.78
N GLU A 16 0.34 40.61 37.58
CA GLU A 16 -0.21 41.88 37.00
C GLU A 16 0.18 43.24 37.66
N GLU A 17 0.30 44.41 37.01
CA GLU A 17 0.14 44.95 35.63
C GLU A 17 0.73 46.43 35.59
N PRO A 18 0.30 47.43 34.79
CA PRO A 18 0.75 47.78 33.43
C PRO A 18 1.21 49.28 33.27
N LYS A 19 1.48 49.78 32.04
CA LYS A 19 1.24 51.19 31.59
C LYS A 19 1.53 51.47 30.09
N GLU A 20 0.92 52.53 29.55
CA GLU A 20 0.79 52.86 28.10
C GLU A 20 1.60 54.11 27.64
N ASN A 21 1.96 54.17 26.33
CA ASN A 21 1.92 55.27 25.31
C ASN A 21 2.29 56.76 25.65
N PRO A 22 2.48 57.73 24.69
CA PRO A 22 2.14 57.75 23.23
C PRO A 22 3.12 58.43 22.20
N VAL A 23 2.87 58.11 20.90
CA VAL A 23 2.81 58.94 19.64
C VAL A 23 3.77 60.13 19.37
N LYS A 24 4.45 60.09 18.20
CA LYS A 24 4.54 61.18 17.18
C LYS A 24 5.25 60.77 15.84
N GLU A 25 5.48 61.65 14.85
CA GLU A 25 4.56 62.11 13.76
C GLU A 25 5.33 62.88 12.64
N GLU A 26 4.68 63.21 11.50
CA GLU A 26 5.14 64.05 10.33
C GLU A 26 6.36 63.57 9.48
N SER A 27 6.24 63.29 8.17
CA SER A 27 6.19 64.16 6.95
C SER A 27 7.60 64.62 6.45
N SER A 28 7.95 64.78 5.16
CA SER A 28 7.22 64.88 3.87
C SER A 28 8.15 64.63 2.64
N HIS A 29 7.56 64.55 1.42
CA HIS A 29 8.01 64.93 0.04
C HIS A 29 9.53 65.19 -0.31
N GLU A 30 10.06 65.05 -1.54
CA GLU A 30 9.53 64.92 -2.93
C GLU A 30 10.67 64.52 -3.93
N LYS A 31 10.32 64.01 -5.14
CA LYS A 31 11.06 64.14 -6.45
C LYS A 31 12.52 63.60 -6.61
N GLU A 32 13.10 63.43 -7.80
CA GLU A 32 12.66 62.90 -9.11
C GLU A 32 13.91 62.51 -9.95
N GLU A 33 13.72 61.85 -11.09
CA GLU A 33 14.62 60.98 -11.86
C GLU A 33 16.04 61.44 -12.36
N SER A 34 16.90 60.41 -12.53
CA SER A 34 17.82 60.14 -13.66
C SER A 34 19.29 60.65 -13.69
N LYS A 35 20.26 59.71 -13.65
CA LYS A 35 21.08 59.22 -14.80
C LYS A 35 22.17 58.21 -14.38
N ASP A 36 22.58 57.36 -15.33
CA ASP A 36 23.55 56.26 -15.17
C ASP A 36 24.99 56.68 -14.83
N ILE A 37 25.77 55.77 -14.20
CA ILE A 37 27.06 55.22 -14.72
C ILE A 37 27.79 54.30 -13.69
N ILE A 38 28.09 53.07 -14.11
CA ILE A 38 29.18 52.14 -13.71
C ILE A 38 29.34 51.69 -12.23
N ALA A 39 28.92 50.43 -12.00
CA ALA A 39 29.49 49.34 -11.19
C ALA A 39 30.42 49.60 -9.97
N LYS A 40 30.01 49.07 -8.80
CA LYS A 40 30.82 48.16 -7.95
C LYS A 40 30.00 47.44 -6.85
N ASP A 41 30.34 46.17 -6.66
CA ASP A 41 30.31 45.29 -5.47
C ASP A 41 29.15 45.25 -4.43
N GLU A 42 28.75 44.01 -4.16
CA GLU A 42 28.21 43.43 -2.91
C GLU A 42 26.72 43.65 -2.49
N PRO A 43 26.15 42.70 -1.69
CA PRO A 43 24.81 42.19 -1.98
C PRO A 43 23.69 42.85 -1.16
N LYS A 44 22.57 43.15 -1.83
CA LYS A 44 21.33 43.54 -1.14
C LYS A 44 20.44 42.35 -0.83
N GLU A 45 20.28 42.15 0.47
CA GLU A 45 19.22 41.41 1.14
C GLU A 45 17.82 41.88 0.75
N ASN A 46 16.80 41.07 1.06
CA ASN A 46 15.37 41.39 1.02
C ASN A 46 14.73 41.62 -0.37
N ALA A 47 14.61 40.55 -1.15
CA ALA A 47 13.38 40.36 -1.93
C ALA A 47 12.23 40.05 -0.97
N ALA A 48 11.17 40.86 -1.00
CA ALA A 48 10.01 40.71 -0.11
C ALA A 48 9.33 39.34 -0.28
N LYS A 49 8.68 38.88 0.79
CA LYS A 49 7.78 37.71 0.75
C LYS A 49 6.59 38.01 -0.16
N GLU A 50 6.63 37.56 -1.42
CA GLU A 50 5.39 37.36 -2.16
C GLU A 50 4.66 36.15 -1.55
N GLU A 51 3.60 36.43 -0.79
CA GLU A 51 2.54 35.45 -0.60
C GLU A 51 2.03 34.99 -1.97
N PRO A 52 1.63 33.72 -2.13
CA PRO A 52 1.13 33.23 -3.42
C PRO A 52 -0.13 34.01 -3.81
N LYS A 53 0.02 34.91 -4.79
CA LYS A 53 -1.07 35.72 -5.35
C LYS A 53 -2.28 34.83 -5.65
N LYS A 54 -3.39 35.08 -4.96
CA LYS A 54 -4.70 34.45 -5.21
C LYS A 54 -5.24 34.88 -6.57
N ASN A 55 -4.68 34.33 -7.64
CA ASN A 55 -5.19 34.47 -9.01
C ASN A 55 -6.45 33.61 -9.19
N ALA A 56 -7.50 33.94 -8.43
CA ALA A 56 -8.81 33.33 -8.52
C ALA A 56 -9.53 33.83 -9.79
N VAL A 57 -9.16 33.27 -10.94
CA VAL A 57 -9.90 33.43 -12.20
C VAL A 57 -10.72 32.15 -12.43
N ASN A 58 -12.04 32.27 -12.31
CA ASN A 58 -13.05 31.21 -12.54
C ASN A 58 -13.10 30.04 -11.53
N GLY A 59 -12.90 30.29 -10.23
CA GLY A 59 -13.26 29.33 -9.16
C GLY A 59 -12.43 28.03 -9.10
N GLU A 60 -11.34 27.92 -9.88
CA GLU A 60 -10.49 26.74 -9.94
C GLU A 60 -9.17 26.96 -9.16
N ASP A 61 -9.25 27.26 -7.86
CA ASP A 61 -8.04 27.46 -7.03
C ASP A 61 -7.29 26.12 -6.82
N LEU A 62 -5.99 26.13 -7.17
CA LEU A 62 -5.06 25.02 -7.01
C LEU A 62 -4.80 24.64 -5.54
N TYR A 63 -5.12 25.55 -4.61
CA TYR A 63 -4.79 25.44 -3.19
C TYR A 63 -6.03 25.39 -2.29
N ALA A 64 -7.26 25.35 -2.83
CA ALA A 64 -8.51 25.25 -2.07
C ALA A 64 -8.59 24.02 -1.12
N TYR A 65 -7.69 23.04 -1.27
CA TYR A 65 -7.55 21.93 -0.33
C TYR A 65 -6.86 22.32 1.00
N LEU A 66 -6.23 23.49 1.07
CA LEU A 66 -5.65 24.06 2.28
C LEU A 66 -6.71 24.76 3.13
N ASP A 67 -7.76 25.32 2.53
CA ASP A 67 -8.76 26.09 3.27
C ASP A 67 -9.84 25.21 3.96
N ARG A 68 -9.65 23.88 3.93
CA ARG A 68 -10.53 22.89 4.56
C ARG A 68 -10.19 22.63 6.02
N ASP A 69 -11.19 22.17 6.76
CA ASP A 69 -11.07 21.68 8.13
C ASP A 69 -10.28 20.36 8.24
N ASP A 70 -10.09 19.63 7.13
CA ASP A 70 -9.32 18.38 7.16
C ASP A 70 -7.80 18.61 7.23
N PHE A 71 -7.13 17.70 7.94
CA PHE A 71 -5.70 17.78 8.18
C PHE A 71 -4.90 17.42 6.91
N THR A 72 -4.15 18.39 6.38
CA THR A 72 -3.16 18.16 5.33
C THR A 72 -1.74 18.49 5.78
N THR A 73 -0.80 17.57 5.53
CA THR A 73 0.63 17.75 5.84
C THR A 73 1.31 18.85 5.02
N GLU A 74 0.63 19.38 4.00
CA GLU A 74 1.14 20.48 3.16
C GLU A 74 1.07 21.83 3.89
N LYS A 75 0.11 22.04 4.82
CA LYS A 75 0.06 23.21 5.70
C LYS A 75 1.36 23.35 6.52
N PHE A 76 1.77 22.25 7.15
CA PHE A 76 2.85 22.24 8.14
C PHE A 76 4.16 21.66 7.57
N LYS A 77 4.62 22.18 6.43
CA LYS A 77 5.79 21.68 5.69
C LYS A 77 6.95 22.68 5.71
N ILE A 78 8.17 22.17 5.89
CA ILE A 78 9.42 22.93 5.70
C ILE A 78 10.28 22.29 4.62
N GLU A 79 11.13 23.10 4.00
CA GLU A 79 12.24 22.65 3.18
C GLU A 79 13.52 22.84 3.99
N ILE A 80 14.27 21.76 4.16
CA ILE A 80 15.57 21.75 4.82
C ILE A 80 16.68 21.52 3.79
N ARG A 81 17.68 22.39 3.78
CA ARG A 81 18.87 22.35 2.91
C ARG A 81 20.14 22.13 3.74
N GLY A 82 21.25 21.87 3.06
CA GLY A 82 22.55 21.59 3.68
C GLY A 82 22.70 20.14 4.15
N LEU A 83 21.85 19.22 3.71
CA LEU A 83 21.98 17.81 4.08
C LEU A 83 23.22 17.18 3.43
N PRO A 84 23.96 16.29 4.13
CA PRO A 84 25.10 15.58 3.55
C PRO A 84 24.72 14.80 2.29
N LYS A 85 25.67 14.65 1.35
CA LYS A 85 25.47 13.87 0.09
C LYS A 85 24.97 12.43 0.33
N HIS A 86 25.32 11.84 1.48
CA HIS A 86 24.89 10.52 1.91
C HIS A 86 24.39 10.57 3.36
N TYR A 87 23.08 10.39 3.55
CA TYR A 87 22.44 10.36 4.86
C TYR A 87 21.27 9.37 4.91
N GLY A 88 21.00 8.79 6.08
CA GLY A 88 19.87 7.89 6.28
C GLY A 88 18.61 8.65 6.71
N ILE A 89 17.47 8.41 6.05
CA ILE A 89 16.19 9.06 6.42
C ILE A 89 15.77 8.67 7.85
N GLY A 90 15.93 7.40 8.24
CA GLY A 90 15.61 6.94 9.59
C GLY A 90 16.51 7.56 10.66
N GLU A 91 17.82 7.62 10.39
CA GLU A 91 18.81 8.28 11.25
C GLU A 91 18.53 9.79 11.40
N PHE A 92 18.18 10.46 10.30
CA PHE A 92 17.81 11.87 10.35
C PHE A 92 16.49 12.08 11.11
N LYS A 93 15.50 11.20 10.94
CA LYS A 93 14.26 11.25 11.74
C LYS A 93 14.52 11.05 13.23
N LYS A 94 15.45 10.17 13.61
CA LYS A 94 15.93 10.04 14.99
C LYS A 94 16.57 11.32 15.49
N PHE A 95 17.46 11.94 14.73
CA PHE A 95 18.04 13.24 15.08
C PHE A 95 16.96 14.33 15.31
N LEU A 96 15.97 14.44 14.40
CA LEU A 96 14.88 15.41 14.56
C LEU A 96 13.97 15.14 15.76
N ASN A 97 13.67 13.88 16.07
CA ASN A 97 12.63 13.53 17.06
C ASN A 97 13.19 13.12 18.43
N GLU A 98 14.26 12.32 18.45
CA GLU A 98 14.88 11.80 19.69
C GLU A 98 15.91 12.77 20.28
N LYS A 99 16.56 13.62 19.46
CA LYS A 99 17.57 14.59 19.93
C LYS A 99 17.07 16.05 19.95
N LEU A 100 16.19 16.44 19.04
CA LEU A 100 15.70 17.82 18.91
C LEU A 100 14.21 18.00 19.25
N GLU A 101 13.49 16.92 19.55
CA GLU A 101 12.08 16.94 19.98
C GLU A 101 11.16 17.74 19.05
N LEU A 102 11.37 17.62 17.73
CA LEU A 102 10.64 18.39 16.70
C LEU A 102 9.40 17.69 16.16
N ASN A 103 9.10 16.46 16.62
CA ASN A 103 7.91 15.69 16.22
C ASN A 103 7.69 15.60 14.69
N ALA A 104 8.78 15.48 13.93
CA ALA A 104 8.75 15.34 12.48
C ALA A 104 7.97 14.07 12.09
N ASN A 105 6.87 14.25 11.36
CA ASN A 105 5.98 13.18 10.95
C ASN A 105 6.58 12.43 9.75
N LYS A 106 6.90 13.16 8.68
CA LYS A 106 7.36 12.62 7.40
C LYS A 106 8.56 13.40 6.87
N ILE A 107 9.52 12.70 6.28
CA ILE A 107 10.68 13.30 5.60
C ILE A 107 10.68 12.78 4.16
N LYS A 108 10.73 13.68 3.19
CA LYS A 108 10.68 13.35 1.75
C LYS A 108 11.76 14.11 0.98
N PRO A 109 12.92 13.49 0.70
CA PRO A 109 13.86 14.04 -0.27
C PRO A 109 13.26 13.99 -1.69
N PRO A 110 13.53 14.97 -2.57
CA PRO A 110 13.11 14.96 -3.97
C PRO A 110 13.76 13.81 -4.77
N LYS A 111 15.02 13.47 -4.47
CA LYS A 111 15.80 12.39 -5.09
C LYS A 111 16.72 11.77 -4.04
N ARG A 112 17.10 10.50 -4.19
CA ARG A 112 18.02 9.84 -3.26
C ARG A 112 19.40 10.53 -3.31
N GLY A 113 19.89 10.99 -2.15
CA GLY A 113 21.17 11.72 -2.07
C GLY A 113 21.09 13.21 -2.44
N SER A 114 19.91 13.82 -2.48
CA SER A 114 19.78 15.27 -2.58
C SER A 114 20.25 15.95 -1.28
N GLY A 115 20.98 17.07 -1.39
CA GLY A 115 21.40 17.88 -0.24
C GLY A 115 20.28 18.69 0.42
N TRP A 116 19.02 18.32 0.18
CA TRP A 116 17.83 18.93 0.74
C TRP A 116 16.65 17.95 0.77
N ALA A 117 15.66 18.21 1.63
CA ALA A 117 14.43 17.43 1.75
C ALA A 117 13.25 18.27 2.28
N TYR A 118 12.03 17.80 2.07
CA TYR A 118 10.87 18.29 2.81
C TYR A 118 10.71 17.56 4.14
N ILE A 119 10.35 18.28 5.20
CA ILE A 119 9.87 17.70 6.46
C ILE A 119 8.44 18.20 6.72
N CYS A 120 7.54 17.28 7.07
CA CYS A 120 6.16 17.59 7.43
C CYS A 120 5.93 17.40 8.94
N PHE A 121 5.17 18.30 9.54
CA PHE A 121 4.75 18.29 10.94
C PHE A 121 3.24 18.08 11.07
N ARG A 122 2.72 18.14 12.30
CA ARG A 122 1.28 18.00 12.60
C ARG A 122 0.62 19.27 13.15
N SER A 123 1.40 20.30 13.47
CA SER A 123 0.91 21.61 13.90
C SER A 123 1.85 22.71 13.43
N GLU A 124 1.35 23.94 13.43
CA GLU A 124 2.12 25.14 13.12
C GLU A 124 3.26 25.34 14.14
N GLU A 125 2.96 25.16 15.42
CA GLU A 125 3.93 25.21 16.53
C GLU A 125 5.15 24.30 16.29
N ASN A 126 4.93 23.05 15.88
CA ASN A 126 6.03 22.13 15.54
C ASN A 126 6.80 22.58 14.28
N ARG A 127 6.12 23.19 13.30
CA ARG A 127 6.75 23.78 12.11
C ARG A 127 7.68 24.93 12.50
N GLU A 128 7.19 25.87 13.31
CA GLU A 128 7.98 27.01 13.77
C GLU A 128 9.15 26.59 14.67
N LYS A 129 8.92 25.71 15.65
CA LYS A 129 9.96 25.14 16.51
C LYS A 129 11.06 24.53 15.66
N ALA A 130 10.70 23.76 14.63
CA ALA A 130 11.67 23.16 13.72
C ALA A 130 12.44 24.19 12.89
N ILE A 131 11.80 25.25 12.38
CA ILE A 131 12.51 26.34 11.66
C ILE A 131 13.51 27.03 12.59
N LYS A 132 13.12 27.34 13.82
CA LYS A 132 13.97 28.01 14.83
C LYS A 132 15.17 27.13 15.22
N VAL A 133 14.95 25.83 15.45
CA VAL A 133 16.00 24.88 15.91
C VAL A 133 16.92 24.39 14.78
N LEU A 134 16.41 24.22 13.55
CA LEU A 134 17.18 23.64 12.45
C LEU A 134 18.00 24.66 11.65
N ASN A 135 17.74 25.96 11.81
CA ASN A 135 18.56 26.99 11.17
C ASN A 135 19.91 27.14 11.88
N GLY A 136 20.98 26.82 11.16
CA GLY A 136 22.35 26.99 11.62
C GLY A 136 22.91 25.83 12.45
N ILE A 137 22.11 24.80 12.76
CA ILE A 137 22.59 23.60 13.46
C ILE A 137 23.51 22.77 12.56
N GLU A 138 24.57 22.20 13.13
CA GLU A 138 25.42 21.25 12.41
C GLU A 138 24.95 19.81 12.60
N TRP A 139 24.89 19.08 11.49
CA TRP A 139 24.65 17.64 11.47
C TRP A 139 25.61 16.96 10.49
N LYS A 140 26.47 16.06 11.00
CA LYS A 140 27.52 15.38 10.23
C LYS A 140 28.43 16.33 9.44
N HIS A 141 28.92 17.39 10.10
CA HIS A 141 29.76 18.45 9.51
C HIS A 141 29.10 19.22 8.35
N ALA A 142 27.77 19.18 8.27
CA ALA A 142 27.00 19.98 7.34
C ALA A 142 26.03 20.89 8.11
N ARG A 143 26.09 22.19 7.82
CA ARG A 143 25.26 23.21 8.46
C ARG A 143 23.90 23.27 7.78
N LEU A 144 22.84 23.03 8.55
CA LEU A 144 21.48 22.96 8.03
C LEU A 144 20.82 24.33 7.96
N THR A 145 19.93 24.51 6.99
CA THR A 145 19.02 25.68 6.92
C THR A 145 17.60 25.20 6.63
N ALA A 146 16.61 25.81 7.28
CA ALA A 146 15.22 25.41 7.25
C ALA A 146 14.31 26.61 6.99
N HIS A 147 13.39 26.48 6.03
CA HIS A 147 12.40 27.52 5.74
C HIS A 147 11.03 26.88 5.51
N ALA A 148 9.96 27.65 5.73
CA ALA A 148 8.61 27.21 5.39
C ALA A 148 8.56 26.88 3.90
N ALA A 149 8.03 25.71 3.55
CA ALA A 149 7.93 25.28 2.17
C ALA A 149 6.55 25.60 1.62
N ASN A 150 6.50 26.16 0.41
CA ASN A 150 5.22 26.40 -0.27
C ASN A 150 4.45 25.07 -0.44
N PRO A 151 3.13 25.08 -0.21
CA PRO A 151 2.28 23.91 -0.45
C PRO A 151 2.35 23.50 -1.93
N ALA A 152 2.23 22.21 -2.21
CA ALA A 152 2.10 21.76 -3.60
C ALA A 152 0.69 22.12 -4.14
N PRO A 153 0.52 22.48 -5.42
CA PRO A 153 -0.81 22.60 -6.01
C PRO A 153 -1.48 21.22 -6.07
N ASP A 154 -2.81 21.17 -5.93
CA ASP A 154 -3.56 19.94 -6.10
C ASP A 154 -3.32 19.37 -7.52
N PRO A 155 -2.97 18.07 -7.65
CA PRO A 155 -2.55 17.50 -8.93
C PRO A 155 -3.71 17.30 -9.91
N TYR A 156 -4.96 17.12 -9.43
CA TYR A 156 -6.14 17.09 -10.28
C TYR A 156 -6.42 18.49 -10.85
N MET A 157 -6.48 19.50 -9.98
CA MET A 157 -6.76 20.89 -10.38
C MET A 157 -5.68 21.41 -11.31
N LYS A 158 -4.40 21.14 -11.01
CA LYS A 158 -3.29 21.47 -11.90
C LYS A 158 -3.44 20.81 -13.27
N ARG A 159 -3.72 19.50 -13.34
CA ARG A 159 -3.85 18.82 -14.64
C ARG A 159 -5.09 19.27 -15.42
N LYS A 160 -6.18 19.63 -14.73
CA LYS A 160 -7.39 20.22 -15.33
C LYS A 160 -7.09 21.58 -15.96
N GLN A 161 -6.39 22.46 -15.25
CA GLN A 161 -5.92 23.75 -15.79
C GLN A 161 -4.96 23.56 -16.98
N GLU A 162 -4.01 22.63 -16.89
CA GLU A 162 -3.09 22.29 -17.99
C GLU A 162 -3.87 21.86 -19.25
N ARG A 163 -4.79 20.89 -19.15
CA ARG A 163 -5.61 20.47 -20.31
C ARG A 163 -6.44 21.62 -20.89
N ARG A 164 -7.00 22.49 -20.05
CA ARG A 164 -7.78 23.67 -20.48
C ARG A 164 -6.90 24.73 -21.15
N ALA A 165 -5.63 24.82 -20.78
CA ALA A 165 -4.65 25.67 -21.46
C ALA A 165 -4.11 25.03 -22.76
N GLU A 166 -3.95 23.71 -22.79
CA GLU A 166 -3.60 22.92 -23.97
C GLU A 166 -4.68 23.04 -25.06
N SER A 167 -5.97 22.85 -24.72
CA SER A 167 -7.08 22.98 -25.67
C SER A 167 -7.29 24.40 -26.19
N ARG A 168 -7.00 25.43 -25.37
CA ARG A 168 -6.96 26.84 -25.81
C ARG A 168 -5.77 27.17 -26.72
N LYS A 169 -4.70 26.38 -26.70
CA LYS A 169 -3.47 26.59 -27.51
C LYS A 169 -3.38 25.69 -28.75
N LYS A 170 -4.18 24.62 -28.82
CA LYS A 170 -4.19 23.66 -29.93
C LYS A 170 -5.62 23.29 -30.32
N ALA A 171 -6.13 23.95 -31.35
CA ALA A 171 -7.08 23.29 -32.24
C ALA A 171 -6.30 22.21 -33.03
N ARG A 172 -6.75 20.94 -32.96
CA ARG A 172 -6.09 19.75 -33.54
C ARG A 172 -4.74 19.36 -32.94
N ILE A 173 -4.78 18.64 -31.81
CA ILE A 173 -4.08 17.35 -31.71
C ILE A 173 -5.06 16.40 -31.04
N ASP A 174 -5.50 15.37 -31.76
CA ASP A 174 -6.32 14.31 -31.18
C ASP A 174 -5.47 13.52 -30.20
N ASN A 175 -5.81 13.61 -28.91
CA ASN A 175 -5.20 12.79 -27.88
C ASN A 175 -5.84 11.40 -27.95
N PRO A 176 -5.13 10.32 -28.35
CA PRO A 176 -5.78 9.04 -28.67
C PRO A 176 -6.50 8.37 -27.50
N ALA A 177 -6.26 8.83 -26.26
CA ALA A 177 -6.94 8.37 -25.06
C ALA A 177 -8.27 9.11 -24.75
N GLU A 178 -8.55 10.23 -25.43
CA GLU A 178 -9.81 10.98 -25.30
C GLU A 178 -10.82 10.64 -26.42
N SER A 179 -10.38 10.00 -27.50
CA SER A 179 -11.25 9.44 -28.54
C SER A 179 -11.85 8.07 -28.20
N LEU A 180 -11.38 7.42 -27.14
CA LEU A 180 -11.86 6.11 -26.68
C LEU A 180 -13.10 6.26 -25.78
N SER A 181 -14.03 5.32 -25.89
CA SER A 181 -15.24 5.30 -25.07
C SER A 181 -14.92 5.09 -23.57
N PRO A 182 -15.82 5.46 -22.65
CA PRO A 182 -15.66 5.15 -21.23
C PRO A 182 -15.43 3.66 -20.97
N GLU A 183 -16.15 2.79 -21.68
CA GLU A 183 -16.08 1.33 -21.61
C GLU A 183 -14.69 0.83 -22.02
N GLU A 184 -14.16 1.31 -23.15
CA GLU A 184 -12.82 0.97 -23.64
C GLU A 184 -11.73 1.43 -22.66
N ARG A 185 -11.86 2.64 -22.13
CA ARG A 185 -10.92 3.21 -21.15
C ARG A 185 -10.91 2.41 -19.85
N ILE A 186 -12.05 1.96 -19.35
CA ILE A 186 -12.08 1.06 -18.18
C ILE A 186 -11.44 -0.29 -18.51
N LYS A 187 -11.79 -0.92 -19.64
CA LYS A 187 -11.17 -2.20 -20.08
C LYS A 187 -9.64 -2.11 -20.11
N ILE A 188 -9.08 -1.05 -20.69
CA ILE A 188 -7.62 -0.82 -20.74
C ILE A 188 -7.02 -0.61 -19.34
N ASN A 189 -7.73 0.10 -18.44
CA ASN A 189 -7.24 0.35 -17.08
C ASN A 189 -7.27 -0.90 -16.18
N THR A 190 -8.35 -1.70 -16.23
CA THR A 190 -8.54 -2.86 -15.33
C THR A 190 -7.93 -4.14 -15.89
N THR A 191 -7.98 -4.30 -17.22
CA THR A 191 -7.62 -5.52 -17.95
C THR A 191 -6.81 -5.17 -19.20
N PRO A 192 -5.61 -4.57 -19.05
CA PRO A 192 -4.82 -4.03 -20.18
C PRO A 192 -4.39 -5.05 -21.25
N LEU A 193 -4.59 -6.35 -21.03
CA LEU A 193 -4.32 -7.42 -22.00
C LEU A 193 -5.60 -8.10 -22.51
N PHE A 194 -6.79 -7.51 -22.31
CA PHE A 194 -8.07 -8.14 -22.68
C PHE A 194 -8.17 -8.57 -24.15
N SER A 195 -7.56 -7.80 -25.06
CA SER A 195 -7.54 -8.06 -26.51
C SER A 195 -6.41 -8.99 -26.98
N MET A 196 -5.52 -9.41 -26.08
CA MET A 196 -4.41 -10.32 -26.38
C MET A 196 -4.86 -11.77 -26.15
N PRO A 197 -4.67 -12.69 -27.11
CA PRO A 197 -4.94 -14.12 -26.91
C PRO A 197 -4.25 -14.64 -25.64
N TYR A 198 -4.95 -15.42 -24.82
CA TYR A 198 -4.46 -15.75 -23.47
C TYR A 198 -3.08 -16.44 -23.46
N LYS A 199 -2.79 -17.29 -24.46
CA LYS A 199 -1.47 -17.90 -24.64
C LYS A 199 -0.35 -16.86 -24.80
N GLU A 200 -0.58 -15.80 -25.57
CA GLU A 200 0.37 -14.70 -25.74
C GLU A 200 0.54 -13.90 -24.44
N GLN A 201 -0.51 -13.78 -23.61
CA GLN A 201 -0.39 -13.18 -22.27
C GLN A 201 0.53 -14.00 -21.36
N LEU A 202 0.42 -15.33 -21.40
CA LEU A 202 1.29 -16.24 -20.65
C LEU A 202 2.75 -16.14 -21.13
N GLU A 203 2.98 -16.15 -22.44
CA GLU A 203 4.32 -15.95 -23.04
C GLU A 203 4.93 -14.59 -22.66
N PHE A 204 4.12 -13.52 -22.67
CA PHE A 204 4.51 -12.19 -22.20
C PHE A 204 4.91 -12.18 -20.71
N LYS A 205 4.10 -12.79 -19.84
CA LYS A 205 4.36 -12.89 -18.39
C LYS A 205 5.61 -13.74 -18.10
N GLN A 206 5.77 -14.87 -18.78
CA GLN A 206 6.94 -15.74 -18.68
C GLN A 206 8.24 -14.99 -19.03
N LYS A 207 8.20 -14.17 -20.09
CA LYS A 207 9.33 -13.31 -20.49
C LYS A 207 9.66 -12.24 -19.43
N GLU A 208 8.65 -11.53 -18.91
CA GLU A 208 8.86 -10.55 -17.83
C GLU A 208 9.48 -11.19 -16.57
N MET A 209 9.09 -12.42 -16.21
CA MET A 209 9.68 -13.13 -15.07
C MET A 209 11.12 -13.59 -15.35
N ARG A 210 11.44 -13.99 -16.59
CA ARG A 210 12.82 -14.26 -17.02
C ARG A 210 13.72 -13.03 -16.83
N ASP A 211 13.25 -11.85 -17.19
CA ASP A 211 14.00 -10.60 -17.01
C ASP A 211 14.17 -10.20 -15.53
N VAL A 212 13.14 -10.44 -14.70
CA VAL A 212 13.23 -10.26 -13.24
C VAL A 212 14.30 -11.18 -12.63
N ILE A 213 14.28 -12.46 -12.98
CA ILE A 213 15.24 -13.46 -12.46
C ILE A 213 16.67 -13.18 -12.93
N ASN A 214 16.87 -12.77 -14.18
CA ASN A 214 18.17 -12.32 -14.68
C ASN A 214 18.68 -11.10 -13.87
N ARG A 215 17.83 -10.07 -13.68
CA ARG A 215 18.18 -8.88 -12.89
C ARG A 215 18.49 -9.23 -11.43
N LEU A 216 17.74 -10.14 -10.82
CA LEU A 216 18.00 -10.64 -9.47
C LEU A 216 19.43 -11.19 -9.36
N GLY A 217 19.82 -12.11 -10.26
CA GLY A 217 21.18 -12.67 -10.29
C GLY A 217 22.28 -11.60 -10.45
N GLN A 218 22.05 -10.57 -11.26
CA GLN A 218 22.97 -9.46 -11.45
C GLN A 218 23.13 -8.57 -10.20
N GLU A 219 22.08 -8.38 -9.41
CA GLU A 219 22.18 -7.63 -8.15
C GLU A 219 22.80 -8.47 -7.02
N MET A 220 22.55 -9.78 -7.01
CA MET A 220 23.11 -10.70 -6.01
C MET A 220 24.63 -10.88 -6.16
N SER A 221 25.14 -11.03 -7.40
CA SER A 221 26.59 -11.16 -7.63
C SER A 221 27.38 -9.91 -7.22
N LYS A 222 26.78 -8.71 -7.30
CA LYS A 222 27.38 -7.45 -6.82
C LYS A 222 27.57 -7.41 -5.31
N VAL A 223 26.71 -8.07 -4.54
CA VAL A 223 26.72 -7.98 -3.06
C VAL A 223 27.38 -9.16 -2.37
N ASN A 224 27.52 -10.31 -3.04
CA ASN A 224 28.16 -11.50 -2.49
C ASN A 224 29.04 -12.20 -3.52
N LYS A 225 30.35 -11.90 -3.49
CA LYS A 225 31.34 -12.50 -4.41
C LYS A 225 31.53 -14.00 -4.20
N ASP A 226 31.25 -14.52 -3.00
CA ASP A 226 31.39 -15.96 -2.72
C ASP A 226 30.39 -16.82 -3.52
N LEU A 227 29.31 -16.19 -4.04
CA LEU A 227 28.33 -16.82 -4.91
C LEU A 227 28.75 -16.84 -6.39
N GLU A 228 29.79 -16.11 -6.80
CA GLU A 228 30.09 -15.86 -8.22
C GLU A 228 30.35 -17.16 -9.01
N LYS A 229 31.17 -18.07 -8.46
CA LYS A 229 31.42 -19.38 -9.08
C LYS A 229 30.14 -20.21 -9.23
N TRP A 230 29.31 -20.24 -8.19
CA TRP A 230 28.05 -20.99 -8.18
C TRP A 230 27.01 -20.39 -9.13
N TYR A 231 26.86 -19.06 -9.18
CA TYR A 231 25.99 -18.43 -10.17
C TYR A 231 26.44 -18.67 -11.60
N ASN A 232 27.75 -18.72 -11.86
CA ASN A 232 28.25 -19.02 -13.20
C ASN A 232 27.94 -20.46 -13.62
N SER A 233 27.96 -21.44 -12.70
CA SER A 233 27.50 -22.81 -13.01
C SER A 233 25.97 -22.88 -13.15
N GLN A 234 25.19 -22.18 -12.33
CA GLN A 234 23.73 -22.09 -12.53
C GLN A 234 23.37 -21.49 -13.89
N LYS A 235 24.07 -20.43 -14.33
CA LYS A 235 23.86 -19.81 -15.65
C LYS A 235 24.16 -20.76 -16.80
N GLN A 236 25.18 -21.61 -16.68
CA GLN A 236 25.48 -22.65 -17.68
C GLN A 236 24.36 -23.71 -17.72
N LYS A 237 23.83 -24.10 -16.56
CA LYS A 237 22.74 -25.09 -16.43
C LYS A 237 21.35 -24.57 -16.84
N HIS A 238 21.09 -23.27 -16.65
CA HIS A 238 19.75 -22.68 -16.77
C HIS A 238 19.69 -21.56 -17.83
N ASN A 239 20.33 -21.78 -18.98
CA ASN A 239 20.25 -20.92 -20.17
C ASN A 239 20.46 -19.41 -19.86
N GLY A 240 21.49 -19.10 -19.06
CA GLY A 240 21.87 -17.75 -18.67
C GLY A 240 21.22 -17.21 -17.39
N LEU A 241 20.34 -17.96 -16.71
CA LEU A 241 19.68 -17.55 -15.48
C LEU A 241 20.43 -17.99 -14.20
N PRO A 242 20.34 -17.25 -13.08
CA PRO A 242 20.97 -17.60 -11.82
C PRO A 242 20.33 -18.81 -11.09
N CYS A 243 19.18 -19.30 -11.55
CA CYS A 243 18.42 -20.41 -10.98
C CYS A 243 17.52 -21.01 -12.06
N GLU A 244 16.89 -22.16 -11.78
CA GLU A 244 15.85 -22.71 -12.66
C GLU A 244 14.65 -21.75 -12.73
N LEU A 245 14.08 -21.56 -13.92
CA LEU A 245 12.80 -20.89 -14.12
C LEU A 245 11.84 -21.93 -14.72
N GLY A 246 10.81 -22.29 -13.97
CA GLY A 246 9.75 -23.17 -14.46
C GLY A 246 8.82 -22.45 -15.44
N GLU A 247 7.99 -23.24 -16.14
CA GLU A 247 6.90 -22.72 -16.94
C GLU A 247 5.85 -22.01 -16.06
N ILE A 248 5.15 -21.04 -16.65
CA ILE A 248 4.10 -20.30 -15.96
C ILE A 248 2.90 -21.22 -15.67
N VAL A 249 2.61 -21.39 -14.38
CA VAL A 249 1.43 -22.12 -13.91
C VAL A 249 0.21 -21.22 -14.07
N HIS A 250 -0.87 -21.74 -14.63
CA HIS A 250 -2.10 -21.01 -14.84
C HIS A 250 -3.33 -21.91 -14.63
N THR A 251 -4.51 -21.30 -14.64
CA THR A 251 -5.81 -22.00 -14.65
C THR A 251 -6.52 -21.77 -15.97
N ASP A 252 -7.47 -22.64 -16.31
CA ASP A 252 -8.29 -22.51 -17.53
C ASP A 252 -9.36 -21.42 -17.41
N VAL A 253 -9.80 -21.13 -16.17
CA VAL A 253 -10.75 -20.03 -15.89
C VAL A 253 -10.01 -18.70 -15.96
N THR A 254 -10.26 -17.95 -17.02
CA THR A 254 -9.66 -16.63 -17.32
C THR A 254 -10.62 -15.46 -17.18
N GLU A 255 -11.92 -15.74 -17.21
CA GLU A 255 -13.00 -14.77 -17.02
C GLU A 255 -13.78 -15.07 -15.73
N GLY A 256 -14.46 -14.06 -15.18
CA GLY A 256 -15.25 -14.17 -13.95
C GLY A 256 -14.48 -14.56 -12.68
N TYR A 257 -13.15 -14.67 -12.75
CA TYR A 257 -12.32 -15.19 -11.66
C TYR A 257 -12.24 -14.28 -10.43
N ARG A 258 -12.53 -12.97 -10.59
CA ARG A 258 -12.23 -11.98 -9.56
C ARG A 258 -13.28 -11.98 -8.45
N ASN A 259 -12.98 -12.72 -7.38
CA ASN A 259 -13.88 -12.93 -6.26
C ASN A 259 -14.05 -11.69 -5.33
N LYS A 260 -13.22 -10.64 -5.47
CA LYS A 260 -13.34 -9.36 -4.74
C LYS A 260 -13.11 -8.14 -5.65
N CYS A 261 -14.07 -7.23 -5.68
CA CYS A 261 -13.93 -5.91 -6.30
C CYS A 261 -14.22 -4.78 -5.32
N GLU A 262 -13.51 -3.66 -5.49
CA GLU A 262 -13.72 -2.40 -4.76
C GLU A 262 -14.12 -1.35 -5.79
N PHE A 263 -15.41 -1.04 -5.86
CA PHE A 263 -15.97 -0.10 -6.83
C PHE A 263 -16.09 1.29 -6.22
N THR A 264 -15.77 2.31 -7.01
CA THR A 264 -16.05 3.72 -6.68
C THR A 264 -17.51 4.01 -7.00
N ILE A 265 -18.20 4.70 -6.09
CA ILE A 265 -19.49 5.31 -6.38
C ILE A 265 -19.21 6.78 -6.73
N GLY A 266 -19.71 7.26 -7.87
CA GLY A 266 -19.34 8.56 -8.39
C GLY A 266 -20.16 8.97 -9.61
N LEU A 267 -19.75 10.05 -10.26
CA LEU A 267 -20.39 10.54 -11.47
C LEU A 267 -19.73 9.99 -12.73
N ASP A 268 -20.51 9.88 -13.79
CA ASP A 268 -20.08 9.49 -15.14
C ASP A 268 -19.20 10.56 -15.83
N VAL A 269 -18.86 10.34 -17.11
CA VAL A 269 -18.08 11.32 -17.90
C VAL A 269 -18.78 12.65 -18.14
N THR A 270 -20.11 12.69 -18.15
CA THR A 270 -20.87 13.95 -18.29
C THR A 270 -20.94 14.73 -16.98
N GLY A 271 -20.68 14.07 -15.84
CA GLY A 271 -20.81 14.66 -14.51
C GLY A 271 -22.27 14.81 -14.07
N SER A 272 -23.21 14.08 -14.67
CA SER A 272 -24.64 14.24 -14.42
C SER A 272 -25.32 12.97 -13.88
N LYS A 273 -24.76 11.79 -14.16
CA LYS A 273 -25.34 10.50 -13.76
C LYS A 273 -24.52 9.84 -12.66
N LYS A 274 -25.16 9.51 -11.55
CA LYS A 274 -24.60 8.65 -10.49
C LYS A 274 -24.38 7.24 -11.06
N MET A 275 -23.24 6.61 -10.76
CA MET A 275 -22.93 5.25 -11.19
C MET A 275 -21.95 4.54 -10.25
N ILE A 276 -21.85 3.21 -10.39
CA ILE A 276 -20.93 2.36 -9.63
C ILE A 276 -19.98 1.64 -10.59
N GLY A 277 -18.67 1.79 -10.36
CA GLY A 277 -17.67 1.15 -11.21
C GLY A 277 -16.24 1.52 -10.86
N PHE A 278 -15.39 1.71 -11.87
CA PHE A 278 -13.99 2.11 -11.66
C PHE A 278 -13.74 3.52 -12.19
N ARG A 279 -12.77 4.23 -11.61
CA ARG A 279 -12.36 5.54 -12.14
C ARG A 279 -11.65 5.41 -13.48
N LEU A 280 -11.99 6.29 -14.41
CA LEU A 280 -11.47 6.32 -15.79
C LEU A 280 -10.00 6.74 -15.91
N SER A 281 -9.40 7.25 -14.83
CA SER A 281 -7.95 7.42 -14.68
C SER A 281 -7.59 7.66 -13.20
N SER A 282 -6.31 7.89 -12.91
CA SER A 282 -5.90 8.38 -11.59
C SER A 282 -6.37 9.83 -11.36
N TYR A 283 -6.55 10.21 -10.09
CA TYR A 283 -6.87 11.58 -9.68
C TYR A 283 -5.86 12.59 -10.23
N ALA A 284 -4.56 12.28 -10.14
CA ALA A 284 -3.48 13.11 -10.67
C ALA A 284 -3.45 13.24 -12.21
N ALA A 285 -4.18 12.40 -12.94
CA ALA A 285 -4.39 12.57 -14.37
C ALA A 285 -5.51 13.58 -14.71
N GLY A 286 -6.19 14.16 -13.71
CA GLY A 286 -7.22 15.19 -13.90
C GLY A 286 -8.61 14.64 -14.18
N SER A 287 -8.92 13.41 -13.74
CA SER A 287 -10.29 12.86 -13.79
C SER A 287 -10.68 12.22 -12.47
N ILE A 288 -11.95 12.41 -12.10
CA ILE A 288 -12.65 11.69 -11.02
C ILE A 288 -13.79 10.82 -11.54
N ALA A 289 -14.14 10.96 -12.83
CA ALA A 289 -15.25 10.26 -13.46
C ALA A 289 -15.10 8.74 -13.38
N VAL A 290 -16.22 8.09 -13.09
CA VAL A 290 -16.40 6.64 -13.04
C VAL A 290 -16.82 6.15 -14.43
N GLY A 291 -16.52 4.89 -14.74
CA GLY A 291 -16.98 4.19 -15.94
C GLY A 291 -17.58 2.82 -15.60
N PRO A 292 -18.34 2.24 -16.53
CA PRO A 292 -19.19 1.07 -16.29
C PRO A 292 -18.40 -0.23 -16.09
N ILE A 293 -19.07 -1.27 -15.59
CA ILE A 293 -18.48 -2.58 -15.26
C ILE A 293 -18.97 -3.72 -16.16
N ASP A 294 -19.95 -3.41 -17.01
CA ASP A 294 -20.79 -4.37 -17.75
C ASP A 294 -19.93 -5.32 -18.61
N ASP A 295 -19.01 -4.75 -19.39
CA ASP A 295 -18.12 -5.51 -20.29
C ASP A 295 -16.82 -6.02 -19.64
N LEU A 296 -16.68 -5.96 -18.30
CA LEU A 296 -15.45 -6.39 -17.64
C LEU A 296 -15.40 -7.91 -17.49
N CYS A 297 -14.61 -8.57 -18.35
CA CYS A 297 -14.50 -10.03 -18.42
C CYS A 297 -14.07 -10.67 -17.08
N HIS A 298 -13.21 -10.01 -16.31
CA HIS A 298 -12.67 -10.53 -15.05
C HIS A 298 -13.70 -10.56 -13.89
N ILE A 299 -14.86 -9.90 -14.02
CA ILE A 299 -15.84 -9.75 -12.94
C ILE A 299 -16.98 -10.78 -13.09
N PRO A 300 -17.29 -11.58 -12.06
CA PRO A 300 -18.38 -12.55 -12.14
C PRO A 300 -19.74 -11.90 -12.40
N GLN A 301 -20.61 -12.55 -13.19
CA GLN A 301 -21.92 -12.02 -13.56
C GLN A 301 -22.82 -11.74 -12.34
N GLN A 302 -22.80 -12.60 -11.31
CA GLN A 302 -23.52 -12.37 -10.05
C GLN A 302 -23.13 -11.04 -9.39
N MET A 303 -21.83 -10.72 -9.38
CA MET A 303 -21.31 -9.47 -8.82
C MET A 303 -21.78 -8.28 -9.65
N LYS A 304 -21.77 -8.38 -10.99
CA LYS A 304 -22.31 -7.32 -11.88
C LYS A 304 -23.80 -7.06 -11.61
N THR A 305 -24.61 -8.11 -11.53
CA THR A 305 -26.06 -8.01 -11.25
C THR A 305 -26.33 -7.28 -9.94
N ALA A 306 -25.69 -7.70 -8.84
CA ALA A 306 -25.89 -7.08 -7.53
C ALA A 306 -25.43 -5.61 -7.49
N ILE A 307 -24.32 -5.27 -8.17
CA ILE A 307 -23.84 -3.90 -8.27
C ILE A 307 -24.78 -3.03 -9.12
N LYS A 308 -25.37 -3.56 -10.20
CA LYS A 308 -26.38 -2.84 -11.00
C LYS A 308 -27.69 -2.63 -10.25
N ILE A 309 -28.04 -3.53 -9.33
CA ILE A 309 -29.19 -3.35 -8.44
C ILE A 309 -28.89 -2.25 -7.41
N LEU A 310 -27.69 -2.23 -6.80
CA LEU A 310 -27.26 -1.14 -5.93
C LEU A 310 -27.13 0.22 -6.67
N GLU A 311 -26.71 0.21 -7.93
CA GLU A 311 -26.59 1.40 -8.77
C GLU A 311 -27.95 2.11 -8.93
N LYS A 312 -29.06 1.37 -9.05
CA LYS A 312 -30.42 1.93 -9.03
C LYS A 312 -30.71 2.65 -7.71
N PHE A 313 -30.55 1.96 -6.57
CA PHE A 313 -30.75 2.54 -5.24
C PHE A 313 -29.96 3.84 -5.04
N VAL A 314 -28.69 3.87 -5.49
CA VAL A 314 -27.84 5.07 -5.42
C VAL A 314 -28.33 6.18 -6.36
N CYS A 315 -28.88 5.86 -7.53
CA CYS A 315 -29.47 6.83 -8.46
C CYS A 315 -30.77 7.44 -7.92
N ASP A 316 -31.63 6.61 -7.32
CA ASP A 316 -32.94 7.00 -6.79
C ASP A 316 -32.85 7.71 -5.43
N SER A 317 -31.71 7.60 -4.74
CA SER A 317 -31.40 8.30 -3.48
C SER A 317 -31.08 9.78 -3.71
N ASP A 318 -31.59 10.67 -2.84
CA ASP A 318 -31.25 12.10 -2.84
C ASP A 318 -29.79 12.40 -2.47
N LEU A 319 -29.07 11.44 -1.86
CA LEU A 319 -27.70 11.66 -1.40
C LEU A 319 -26.69 11.77 -2.55
N ASP A 320 -25.85 12.80 -2.51
CA ASP A 320 -24.77 12.99 -3.49
C ASP A 320 -23.66 11.93 -3.37
N THR A 321 -22.94 11.72 -4.49
CA THR A 321 -21.70 10.94 -4.48
C THR A 321 -20.55 11.75 -3.89
N PHE A 322 -19.65 11.08 -3.17
CA PHE A 322 -18.49 11.71 -2.55
C PHE A 322 -17.50 12.23 -3.61
N ASP A 323 -17.31 13.54 -3.66
CA ASP A 323 -16.33 14.17 -4.52
C ASP A 323 -14.94 14.16 -3.84
N PRO A 324 -13.94 13.43 -4.39
CA PRO A 324 -12.61 13.37 -3.80
C PRO A 324 -11.79 14.64 -4.02
N VAL A 325 -12.26 15.60 -4.83
CA VAL A 325 -11.75 16.96 -4.92
C VAL A 325 -12.27 17.76 -3.73
N THR A 326 -13.57 18.08 -3.64
CA THR A 326 -14.11 18.97 -2.58
C THR A 326 -14.18 18.33 -1.19
N HIS A 327 -14.20 17.01 -1.10
CA HIS A 327 -14.55 16.21 0.07
C HIS A 327 -16.02 16.32 0.52
N SER A 328 -16.94 16.85 -0.30
CA SER A 328 -18.40 16.84 -0.06
C SER A 328 -19.07 15.56 -0.58
N GLY A 329 -20.34 15.35 -0.23
CA GLY A 329 -21.15 14.19 -0.68
C GLY A 329 -20.92 12.90 0.13
N TYR A 330 -21.79 11.92 -0.06
CA TYR A 330 -21.92 10.76 0.84
C TYR A 330 -21.45 9.46 0.19
N TRP A 331 -22.06 9.04 -0.92
CA TRP A 331 -21.78 7.72 -1.52
C TRP A 331 -20.35 7.61 -2.04
N LYS A 332 -19.55 6.70 -1.49
CA LYS A 332 -18.09 6.73 -1.69
C LYS A 332 -17.58 5.52 -2.46
N GLN A 333 -17.89 4.32 -1.98
CA GLN A 333 -17.43 3.07 -2.57
C GLN A 333 -18.32 1.91 -2.14
N VAL A 334 -18.25 0.79 -2.86
CA VAL A 334 -18.80 -0.49 -2.42
C VAL A 334 -17.77 -1.59 -2.66
N THR A 335 -17.52 -2.39 -1.63
CA THR A 335 -16.75 -3.64 -1.79
C THR A 335 -17.74 -4.77 -2.02
N ALA A 336 -17.54 -5.53 -3.09
CA ALA A 336 -18.28 -6.77 -3.33
C ALA A 336 -17.34 -7.97 -3.27
N ARG A 337 -17.78 -9.05 -2.62
CA ARG A 337 -17.08 -10.34 -2.59
C ARG A 337 -18.04 -11.48 -2.95
N THR A 338 -17.69 -12.32 -3.90
CA THR A 338 -18.39 -13.58 -4.24
C THR A 338 -17.56 -14.79 -3.82
N THR A 339 -18.16 -15.96 -3.62
CA THR A 339 -17.42 -17.23 -3.40
C THR A 339 -17.98 -18.36 -4.24
N ARG A 340 -17.20 -19.45 -4.41
CA ARG A 340 -17.67 -20.66 -5.10
C ARG A 340 -18.79 -21.40 -4.35
N LYS A 341 -19.05 -21.06 -3.08
CA LYS A 341 -20.25 -21.49 -2.34
C LYS A 341 -21.51 -20.66 -2.66
N ASN A 342 -21.48 -19.78 -3.67
CA ASN A 342 -22.59 -18.88 -4.04
C ASN A 342 -22.97 -17.86 -2.95
N HIS A 343 -22.03 -17.52 -2.06
CA HIS A 343 -22.21 -16.42 -1.12
C HIS A 343 -21.81 -15.10 -1.80
N LEU A 344 -22.52 -14.00 -1.48
CA LEU A 344 -22.18 -12.65 -1.91
C LEU A 344 -22.23 -11.71 -0.70
N MET A 345 -21.10 -11.04 -0.44
CA MET A 345 -21.00 -9.96 0.53
C MET A 345 -20.94 -8.61 -0.17
N LEU A 346 -21.73 -7.64 0.30
CA LEU A 346 -21.59 -6.23 -0.03
C LEU A 346 -21.22 -5.43 1.21
N VAL A 347 -20.22 -4.55 1.09
CA VAL A 347 -19.86 -3.54 2.09
C VAL A 347 -20.05 -2.17 1.44
N VAL A 348 -21.20 -1.54 1.71
CA VAL A 348 -21.57 -0.24 1.13
C VAL A 348 -21.00 0.87 2.02
N ALA A 349 -20.19 1.75 1.45
CA ALA A 349 -19.44 2.73 2.22
C ALA A 349 -19.77 4.18 1.84
N ILE A 350 -19.97 5.01 2.87
CA ILE A 350 -20.22 6.44 2.76
C ILE A 350 -19.12 7.27 3.44
N ASN A 351 -19.04 8.55 3.11
CA ASN A 351 -18.57 9.58 4.03
C ASN A 351 -19.79 10.09 4.81
N PRO A 352 -19.81 10.08 6.16
CA PRO A 352 -20.97 10.52 6.93
C PRO A 352 -21.27 12.02 6.78
N GLN A 353 -20.27 12.87 6.48
CA GLN A 353 -20.42 14.33 6.54
C GLN A 353 -21.02 14.75 7.90
N ASN A 354 -22.16 15.45 7.89
CA ASN A 354 -22.92 15.88 9.07
C ASN A 354 -24.19 15.04 9.30
N MET A 355 -24.30 13.84 8.71
CA MET A 355 -25.49 12.97 8.78
C MET A 355 -25.71 12.45 10.21
N SER A 356 -26.93 12.61 10.74
CA SER A 356 -27.28 12.19 12.11
C SER A 356 -27.25 10.67 12.29
N ASP A 357 -27.24 10.21 13.54
CA ASP A 357 -27.26 8.79 13.89
C ASP A 357 -28.57 8.13 13.44
N GLU A 358 -29.67 8.89 13.51
CA GLU A 358 -31.00 8.56 13.04
C GLU A 358 -31.03 8.42 11.50
N ASP A 359 -30.47 9.38 10.76
CA ASP A 359 -30.39 9.31 9.28
C ASP A 359 -29.56 8.11 8.83
N ARG A 360 -28.40 7.89 9.47
CA ARG A 360 -27.55 6.71 9.19
C ARG A 360 -28.30 5.41 9.49
N LYS A 361 -29.17 5.39 10.50
CA LYS A 361 -30.02 4.24 10.83
C LYS A 361 -31.15 4.04 9.80
N SER A 362 -31.77 5.11 9.31
CA SER A 362 -32.76 5.05 8.23
C SER A 362 -32.14 4.46 6.96
N LEU A 363 -31.01 5.00 6.52
CA LEU A 363 -30.30 4.54 5.32
C LEU A 363 -29.88 3.06 5.40
N LYS A 364 -29.49 2.57 6.58
CA LYS A 364 -29.19 1.14 6.81
C LYS A 364 -30.45 0.27 6.69
N ASN A 365 -31.60 0.73 7.16
CA ASN A 365 -32.88 0.02 7.02
C ASN A 365 -33.37 0.04 5.56
N GLU A 366 -33.28 1.18 4.87
CA GLU A 366 -33.65 1.31 3.46
C GLU A 366 -32.82 0.36 2.57
N LEU A 367 -31.49 0.31 2.78
CA LEU A 367 -30.60 -0.65 2.11
C LEU A 367 -31.00 -2.10 2.39
N LYS A 368 -31.39 -2.42 3.63
CA LYS A 368 -31.85 -3.77 4.01
C LYS A 368 -33.12 -4.14 3.24
N GLU A 369 -34.15 -3.31 3.34
CA GLU A 369 -35.46 -3.55 2.73
C GLU A 369 -35.35 -3.63 1.21
N PHE A 370 -34.52 -2.79 0.59
CA PHE A 370 -34.25 -2.81 -0.84
C PHE A 370 -33.68 -4.16 -1.32
N PHE A 371 -32.70 -4.73 -0.60
CA PHE A 371 -32.15 -6.05 -0.97
C PHE A 371 -33.05 -7.23 -0.56
N GLU A 372 -33.92 -7.07 0.44
CA GLU A 372 -34.96 -8.07 0.76
C GLU A 372 -36.03 -8.16 -0.35
N GLN A 373 -36.27 -7.06 -1.08
CA GLN A 373 -37.13 -7.01 -2.27
C GLN A 373 -36.41 -7.54 -3.53
N HIS A 374 -35.15 -7.17 -3.75
CA HIS A 374 -34.35 -7.55 -4.93
C HIS A 374 -33.53 -8.84 -4.72
N LYS A 375 -34.24 -9.96 -4.48
CA LYS A 375 -33.62 -11.26 -4.17
C LYS A 375 -32.74 -11.83 -5.28
N GLU A 376 -32.94 -11.39 -6.52
CA GLU A 376 -32.10 -11.74 -7.67
C GLU A 376 -30.66 -11.20 -7.58
N ALA A 377 -30.39 -10.25 -6.67
CA ALA A 377 -29.03 -9.85 -6.31
C ALA A 377 -28.28 -10.94 -5.52
N ASN A 378 -29.00 -11.86 -4.85
CA ASN A 378 -28.45 -12.90 -3.97
C ASN A 378 -27.43 -12.38 -2.93
N VAL A 379 -27.68 -11.21 -2.31
CA VAL A 379 -26.82 -10.67 -1.25
C VAL A 379 -27.02 -11.48 0.03
N THR A 380 -26.09 -12.40 0.31
CA THR A 380 -26.14 -13.25 1.51
C THR A 380 -25.58 -12.58 2.76
N SER A 381 -24.89 -11.44 2.60
CA SER A 381 -24.18 -10.72 3.65
C SER A 381 -24.08 -9.24 3.30
N LEU A 382 -24.68 -8.37 4.10
CA LEU A 382 -24.74 -6.92 3.84
C LEU A 382 -24.17 -6.13 5.02
N PHE A 383 -23.25 -5.23 4.70
CA PHE A 383 -22.56 -4.37 5.64
C PHE A 383 -22.61 -2.91 5.20
N PHE A 384 -22.61 -2.02 6.18
CA PHE A 384 -22.47 -0.58 6.03
C PHE A 384 -21.08 -0.15 6.53
N GLN A 385 -20.44 0.82 5.88
CA GLN A 385 -19.17 1.37 6.36
C GLN A 385 -19.16 2.90 6.36
N THR A 386 -18.80 3.47 7.51
CA THR A 386 -18.65 4.92 7.67
C THR A 386 -17.17 5.31 7.52
N ILE A 387 -16.79 6.10 6.51
CA ILE A 387 -15.38 6.44 6.22
C ILE A 387 -15.17 7.97 6.17
N GLU A 388 -14.91 8.57 7.32
CA GLU A 388 -14.56 10.01 7.44
C GLU A 388 -13.22 10.36 6.77
N LYS A 389 -12.17 9.57 7.01
CA LYS A 389 -10.77 9.94 6.70
C LYS A 389 -10.12 8.98 5.70
N LYS A 390 -9.20 9.50 4.88
CA LYS A 390 -8.25 8.65 4.12
C LYS A 390 -7.18 8.13 5.07
N GLY A 391 -7.35 6.90 5.56
CA GLY A 391 -6.27 6.18 6.25
C GLY A 391 -5.04 6.04 5.37
N ALA A 392 -3.86 6.39 5.89
CA ALA A 392 -2.61 6.21 5.18
C ALA A 392 -2.19 4.72 5.23
N GLY A 393 -2.60 3.93 4.22
CA GLY A 393 -2.16 2.53 4.06
C GLY A 393 -3.26 1.48 3.96
N GLY A 394 -4.53 1.86 3.91
CA GLY A 394 -5.66 0.91 3.83
C GLY A 394 -6.20 0.44 5.19
N GLU A 395 -5.41 0.55 6.26
CA GLU A 395 -5.79 0.22 7.65
C GLU A 395 -6.66 1.30 8.34
N GLY A 396 -7.13 2.31 7.61
CA GLY A 396 -8.08 3.31 8.12
C GLY A 396 -9.50 3.06 7.63
N GLY A 397 -9.91 1.79 7.56
CA GLY A 397 -11.31 1.43 7.39
C GLY A 397 -12.09 1.94 8.59
N GLY A 398 -12.97 2.91 8.39
CA GLY A 398 -13.87 3.34 9.46
C GLY A 398 -14.93 2.28 9.75
N VAL A 399 -15.75 2.53 10.78
CA VAL A 399 -16.60 1.51 11.41
C VAL A 399 -17.46 0.76 10.39
N ILE A 400 -17.32 -0.57 10.39
CA ILE A 400 -18.13 -1.50 9.60
C ILE A 400 -19.23 -2.07 10.50
N GLU A 401 -20.48 -1.89 10.09
CA GLU A 401 -21.67 -2.39 10.78
C GLU A 401 -22.37 -3.44 9.93
N HIS A 402 -22.79 -4.55 10.54
CA HIS A 402 -23.61 -5.56 9.87
C HIS A 402 -25.06 -5.08 9.75
N ILE A 403 -25.65 -5.20 8.55
CA ILE A 403 -27.04 -4.86 8.27
C ILE A 403 -27.91 -6.14 8.27
N SER A 404 -27.57 -7.12 7.42
CA SER A 404 -28.40 -8.30 7.20
C SER A 404 -27.62 -9.48 6.60
N GLY A 405 -28.18 -10.68 6.74
CA GLY A 405 -27.55 -11.91 6.27
C GLY A 405 -26.53 -12.48 7.25
N THR A 406 -25.42 -13.01 6.74
CA THR A 406 -24.35 -13.61 7.55
C THR A 406 -23.23 -12.61 7.85
N HIS A 407 -22.63 -12.70 9.04
CA HIS A 407 -21.49 -11.86 9.44
C HIS A 407 -20.17 -12.18 8.70
N TYR A 408 -20.14 -13.24 7.90
CA TYR A 408 -19.00 -13.67 7.09
C TYR A 408 -19.52 -14.41 5.85
N ILE A 409 -18.68 -14.55 4.84
CA ILE A 409 -18.90 -15.49 3.73
C ILE A 409 -17.92 -16.66 3.83
N GLU A 410 -18.18 -17.73 3.10
CA GLU A 410 -17.35 -18.92 3.10
C GLU A 410 -16.88 -19.25 1.68
N GLU A 411 -15.59 -19.54 1.55
CA GLU A 411 -14.99 -20.02 0.31
C GLU A 411 -14.29 -21.37 0.56
N THR A 412 -14.31 -22.25 -0.42
CA THR A 412 -13.52 -23.48 -0.40
C THR A 412 -12.18 -23.19 -1.08
N LEU A 413 -11.07 -23.68 -0.54
CA LEU A 413 -9.74 -23.59 -1.15
C LEU A 413 -8.91 -24.83 -0.76
N LEU A 414 -8.36 -25.56 -1.74
CA LEU A 414 -7.61 -26.81 -1.58
C LEU A 414 -8.32 -27.88 -0.72
N GLY A 415 -9.65 -27.92 -0.81
CA GLY A 415 -10.52 -28.83 -0.06
C GLY A 415 -10.88 -28.37 1.36
N MET A 416 -10.38 -27.21 1.80
CA MET A 416 -10.64 -26.61 3.11
C MET A 416 -11.68 -25.49 3.00
N THR A 417 -12.50 -25.26 4.02
CA THR A 417 -13.44 -24.12 4.09
C THR A 417 -12.84 -22.97 4.88
N PHE A 418 -12.82 -21.77 4.32
CA PHE A 418 -12.36 -20.56 5.00
C PHE A 418 -13.52 -19.57 5.20
N ARG A 419 -13.67 -19.07 6.43
CA ARG A 419 -14.52 -17.92 6.73
C ARG A 419 -13.78 -16.63 6.38
N ILE A 420 -14.51 -15.72 5.72
CA ILE A 420 -14.00 -14.45 5.22
C ILE A 420 -14.87 -13.33 5.79
N SER A 421 -14.31 -12.56 6.72
CA SER A 421 -14.90 -11.32 7.25
C SER A 421 -14.76 -10.16 6.25
N PRO A 422 -15.52 -9.05 6.41
CA PRO A 422 -15.45 -7.88 5.51
C PRO A 422 -14.04 -7.32 5.29
N GLU A 423 -13.25 -7.25 6.35
CA GLU A 423 -11.90 -6.68 6.36
C GLU A 423 -10.80 -7.70 5.99
N ALA A 424 -11.10 -8.99 6.06
CA ALA A 424 -10.11 -10.05 5.90
C ALA A 424 -9.46 -10.02 4.52
N PHE A 425 -8.13 -10.09 4.45
CA PHE A 425 -7.46 -10.42 3.20
C PHE A 425 -7.79 -11.86 2.80
N PHE A 426 -8.07 -12.06 1.52
CA PHE A 426 -8.23 -13.36 0.89
C PHE A 426 -7.80 -13.21 -0.58
N GLN A 427 -7.24 -14.26 -1.16
CA GLN A 427 -6.74 -14.20 -2.54
C GLN A 427 -7.87 -13.96 -3.53
N ILE A 428 -7.68 -12.99 -4.44
CA ILE A 428 -8.78 -12.47 -5.27
C ILE A 428 -9.19 -13.38 -6.44
N ASN A 429 -8.47 -14.47 -6.63
CA ASN A 429 -8.71 -15.53 -7.62
C ASN A 429 -8.57 -16.87 -6.88
N THR A 430 -9.68 -17.51 -6.55
CA THR A 430 -9.67 -18.74 -5.73
C THR A 430 -8.93 -19.89 -6.44
N LEU A 431 -9.19 -20.09 -7.74
CA LEU A 431 -8.54 -21.15 -8.54
C LEU A 431 -7.04 -20.86 -8.74
N GLY A 432 -6.68 -19.61 -9.01
CA GLY A 432 -5.27 -19.20 -9.06
C GLY A 432 -4.56 -19.46 -7.73
N ALA A 433 -5.20 -19.14 -6.61
CA ALA A 433 -4.63 -19.35 -5.27
C ALA A 433 -4.37 -20.84 -4.98
N GLU A 434 -5.26 -21.72 -5.43
CA GLU A 434 -5.05 -23.17 -5.34
C GLU A 434 -3.79 -23.61 -6.14
N ALA A 435 -3.61 -23.09 -7.35
CA ALA A 435 -2.41 -23.35 -8.15
C ALA A 435 -1.13 -22.76 -7.53
N LEU A 436 -1.20 -21.54 -6.98
CA LEU A 436 -0.11 -20.85 -6.28
C LEU A 436 0.35 -21.64 -5.04
N TYR A 437 -0.59 -22.08 -4.21
CA TYR A 437 -0.29 -22.79 -2.97
C TYR A 437 0.19 -24.21 -3.24
N ASN A 438 -0.38 -24.92 -4.22
CA ASN A 438 0.16 -26.20 -4.69
C ASN A 438 1.61 -26.05 -5.18
N THR A 439 1.91 -25.02 -5.99
CA THR A 439 3.28 -24.70 -6.42
C THR A 439 4.21 -24.47 -5.23
N ALA A 440 3.77 -23.75 -4.20
CA ALA A 440 4.55 -23.53 -2.98
C ALA A 440 4.79 -24.83 -2.19
N ILE A 441 3.79 -25.70 -2.08
CA ILE A 441 3.89 -27.02 -1.41
C ILE A 441 4.87 -27.92 -2.15
N GLU A 442 4.76 -28.01 -3.48
CA GLU A 442 5.61 -28.82 -4.36
C GLU A 442 7.07 -28.38 -4.38
N LEU A 443 7.33 -27.07 -4.21
CA LEU A 443 8.69 -26.53 -4.09
C LEU A 443 9.25 -26.74 -2.68
N ALA A 444 8.46 -26.45 -1.64
CA ALA A 444 8.86 -26.61 -0.24
C ALA A 444 9.24 -28.07 0.08
N LYS A 445 8.43 -29.04 -0.37
CA LYS A 445 8.52 -30.47 -0.01
C LYS A 445 8.81 -30.65 1.49
N PRO A 446 7.92 -30.18 2.37
CA PRO A 446 8.03 -30.45 3.80
C PRO A 446 7.89 -31.97 4.06
N LEU A 447 8.48 -32.42 5.18
CA LEU A 447 8.39 -33.79 5.65
C LEU A 447 7.63 -33.84 6.98
N THR A 448 7.27 -35.04 7.43
CA THR A 448 6.61 -35.28 8.73
C THR A 448 7.50 -35.05 9.97
N ASP A 449 8.72 -34.54 9.79
CA ASP A 449 9.62 -34.09 10.86
C ASP A 449 9.86 -32.56 10.84
N THR A 450 9.13 -31.84 9.98
CA THR A 450 9.37 -30.45 9.63
C THR A 450 8.32 -29.54 10.23
N ALA A 451 8.76 -28.44 10.85
CA ALA A 451 7.89 -27.31 11.17
C ALA A 451 7.81 -26.33 9.99
N LEU A 452 6.60 -25.96 9.62
CA LEU A 452 6.34 -24.86 8.70
C LEU A 452 6.27 -23.53 9.46
N LEU A 453 6.92 -22.52 8.92
CA LEU A 453 6.84 -21.15 9.42
C LEU A 453 6.13 -20.29 8.36
N ASP A 454 4.89 -19.88 8.63
CA ASP A 454 4.07 -19.08 7.71
C ASP A 454 4.14 -17.60 8.12
N VAL A 455 4.90 -16.79 7.37
CA VAL A 455 5.21 -15.39 7.70
C VAL A 455 4.35 -14.45 6.87
N CYS A 456 3.61 -13.56 7.55
CA CYS A 456 2.49 -12.79 7.00
C CYS A 456 1.30 -13.71 6.63
N CYS A 457 0.96 -14.63 7.55
CA CYS A 457 -0.01 -15.70 7.29
C CYS A 457 -1.46 -15.25 7.06
N GLY A 458 -1.79 -13.97 7.31
CA GLY A 458 -3.15 -13.43 7.17
C GLY A 458 -4.17 -14.26 7.98
N THR A 459 -5.21 -14.75 7.31
CA THR A 459 -6.25 -15.62 7.88
C THR A 459 -5.89 -17.11 7.88
N GLY A 460 -4.59 -17.42 7.78
CA GLY A 460 -4.01 -18.77 7.85
C GLY A 460 -4.15 -19.59 6.57
N THR A 461 -4.48 -19.00 5.42
CA THR A 461 -4.81 -19.76 4.20
C THR A 461 -3.66 -20.62 3.68
N ILE A 462 -2.43 -20.12 3.73
CA ILE A 462 -1.23 -20.87 3.34
C ILE A 462 -0.93 -21.96 4.37
N GLY A 463 -0.68 -21.58 5.63
CA GLY A 463 -0.33 -22.51 6.70
C GLY A 463 -1.33 -23.66 6.88
N LEU A 464 -2.64 -23.39 6.79
CA LEU A 464 -3.67 -24.43 6.86
C LEU A 464 -3.62 -25.36 5.64
N SER A 465 -3.41 -24.83 4.43
CA SER A 465 -3.22 -25.66 3.22
C SER A 465 -2.02 -26.61 3.32
N PHE A 466 -0.95 -26.16 4.00
CA PHE A 466 0.25 -26.94 4.27
C PHE A 466 0.11 -27.92 5.45
N ALA A 467 -0.89 -27.78 6.31
CA ALA A 467 -0.95 -28.49 7.60
C ALA A 467 -0.97 -30.02 7.47
N LYS A 468 -1.49 -30.55 6.36
CA LYS A 468 -1.47 -32.00 6.04
C LYS A 468 -0.13 -32.53 5.51
N HIS A 469 0.84 -31.65 5.27
CA HIS A 469 2.15 -31.95 4.67
C HIS A 469 3.33 -31.75 5.64
N CYS A 470 3.07 -31.25 6.85
CA CYS A 470 4.09 -30.96 7.87
C CYS A 470 3.57 -31.34 9.27
N ASP A 471 4.47 -31.43 10.24
CA ASP A 471 4.13 -31.89 11.60
C ASP A 471 3.65 -30.76 12.51
N GLU A 472 4.03 -29.52 12.20
CA GLU A 472 3.71 -28.31 12.96
C GLU A 472 3.67 -27.11 12.01
N VAL A 473 2.72 -26.19 12.21
CA VAL A 473 2.62 -24.91 11.49
C VAL A 473 2.64 -23.77 12.50
N LEU A 474 3.54 -22.82 12.32
CA LEU A 474 3.66 -21.61 13.13
C LEU A 474 3.38 -20.38 12.26
N GLY A 475 2.17 -19.81 12.38
CA GLY A 475 1.74 -18.65 11.61
C GLY A 475 1.98 -17.33 12.34
N ILE A 476 2.52 -16.32 11.65
CA ILE A 476 2.77 -14.97 12.17
C ILE A 476 2.07 -13.94 11.30
N GLU A 477 1.23 -13.12 11.93
CA GLU A 477 0.55 -11.98 11.30
C GLU A 477 0.45 -10.81 12.29
N MET A 478 0.59 -9.57 11.81
CA MET A 478 0.54 -8.38 12.67
C MET A 478 -0.88 -7.95 13.03
N THR A 479 -1.87 -8.36 12.23
CA THR A 479 -3.28 -8.00 12.34
C THR A 479 -4.03 -8.95 13.30
N PRO A 480 -4.53 -8.49 14.47
CA PRO A 480 -5.17 -9.36 15.46
C PRO A 480 -6.40 -10.11 14.92
N SER A 481 -7.29 -9.41 14.20
CA SER A 481 -8.51 -9.99 13.61
C SER A 481 -8.22 -11.02 12.50
N ALA A 482 -7.05 -10.95 11.85
CA ALA A 482 -6.63 -11.97 10.89
C ALA A 482 -6.22 -13.27 11.61
N ILE A 483 -5.51 -13.16 12.75
CA ILE A 483 -5.16 -14.30 13.61
C ILE A 483 -6.39 -14.93 14.27
N GLU A 484 -7.39 -14.14 14.66
CA GLU A 484 -8.67 -14.65 15.15
C GLU A 484 -9.38 -15.48 14.07
N ASN A 485 -9.45 -14.95 12.85
CA ASN A 485 -9.96 -15.70 11.69
C ASN A 485 -9.14 -16.96 11.39
N ALA A 486 -7.81 -16.92 11.49
CA ALA A 486 -6.95 -18.09 11.30
C ALA A 486 -7.24 -19.21 12.31
N LYS A 487 -7.45 -18.85 13.59
CA LYS A 487 -7.83 -19.80 14.66
C LYS A 487 -9.22 -20.40 14.43
N VAL A 488 -10.19 -19.59 13.97
CA VAL A 488 -11.51 -20.09 13.57
C VAL A 488 -11.39 -21.04 12.39
N ASN A 489 -10.69 -20.65 11.32
CA ASN A 489 -10.47 -21.50 10.15
C ASN A 489 -9.77 -22.82 10.50
N ALA A 490 -8.78 -22.82 11.40
CA ALA A 490 -8.14 -24.04 11.88
C ALA A 490 -9.14 -25.00 12.55
N LYS A 491 -9.96 -24.47 13.47
CA LYS A 491 -10.99 -25.22 14.20
C LYS A 491 -12.05 -25.81 13.26
N GLU A 492 -12.56 -25.03 12.31
CA GLU A 492 -13.62 -25.45 11.38
C GLU A 492 -13.15 -26.51 10.37
N ASN A 493 -11.83 -26.61 10.12
CA ASN A 493 -11.23 -27.67 9.29
C ASN A 493 -10.61 -28.82 10.11
N ASP A 494 -10.88 -28.90 11.42
CA ASP A 494 -10.30 -29.87 12.37
C ASP A 494 -8.75 -29.93 12.39
N VAL A 495 -8.10 -28.83 12.03
CA VAL A 495 -6.62 -28.74 11.97
C VAL A 495 -6.05 -28.40 13.34
N LYS A 496 -5.31 -29.37 13.92
CA LYS A 496 -4.83 -29.32 15.30
C LYS A 496 -3.33 -29.00 15.44
N ASN A 497 -2.56 -29.06 14.36
CA ASN A 497 -1.11 -28.83 14.34
C ASN A 497 -0.72 -27.40 13.91
N CYS A 498 -1.62 -26.42 14.05
CA CYS A 498 -1.35 -25.01 13.74
C CYS A 498 -1.41 -24.12 15.00
N GLU A 499 -0.39 -23.29 15.22
CA GLU A 499 -0.39 -22.22 16.22
C GLU A 499 -0.18 -20.86 15.55
N PHE A 500 -0.93 -19.85 15.96
CA PHE A 500 -1.01 -18.54 15.31
C PHE A 500 -0.69 -17.39 16.27
N PHE A 501 0.27 -16.55 15.89
CA PHE A 501 0.85 -15.48 16.71
C PHE A 501 0.58 -14.08 16.16
N VAL A 502 0.03 -13.22 17.01
CA VAL A 502 -0.13 -11.79 16.72
C VAL A 502 1.20 -11.06 16.94
N GLY A 503 1.73 -10.40 15.92
CA GLY A 503 2.86 -9.49 16.06
C GLY A 503 3.62 -9.24 14.76
N LYS A 504 4.46 -8.21 14.78
CA LYS A 504 5.32 -7.88 13.63
C LYS A 504 6.42 -8.91 13.44
N ALA A 505 6.64 -9.34 12.19
CA ALA A 505 7.68 -10.32 11.86
C ALA A 505 9.09 -9.86 12.29
N GLU A 506 9.39 -8.57 12.29
CA GLU A 506 10.67 -8.06 12.80
C GLU A 506 10.92 -8.28 14.29
N ASP A 507 9.86 -8.47 15.09
CA ASP A 507 9.92 -8.47 16.55
C ASP A 507 9.68 -9.88 17.12
N ILE A 508 8.73 -10.67 16.58
CA ILE A 508 8.35 -11.98 17.14
C ILE A 508 8.87 -13.22 16.39
N LEU A 509 9.43 -13.07 15.19
CA LEU A 509 9.82 -14.20 14.33
C LEU A 509 10.87 -15.12 14.96
N LEU A 510 11.91 -14.57 15.60
CA LEU A 510 12.94 -15.38 16.24
C LEU A 510 12.44 -16.08 17.53
N PRO A 511 11.69 -15.42 18.44
CA PRO A 511 10.98 -16.09 19.52
C PRO A 511 10.09 -17.27 19.07
N VAL A 512 9.28 -17.09 18.01
CA VAL A 512 8.41 -18.15 17.47
C VAL A 512 9.22 -19.31 16.91
N ILE A 513 10.26 -19.04 16.11
CA ILE A 513 11.19 -20.07 15.60
C ILE A 513 11.83 -20.88 16.74
N ASN A 514 12.10 -20.26 17.89
CA ASN A 514 12.69 -20.96 19.03
C ASN A 514 11.70 -21.84 19.80
N ARG A 515 10.39 -21.74 19.54
CA ARG A 515 9.39 -22.64 20.15
C ARG A 515 9.38 -24.04 19.54
N THR A 516 9.72 -24.18 18.26
CA THR A 516 9.64 -25.50 17.61
C THR A 516 10.76 -26.43 18.07
N THR A 517 10.36 -27.61 18.54
CA THR A 517 11.27 -28.72 18.85
C THR A 517 11.75 -29.44 17.59
N LYS A 518 11.04 -29.31 16.45
CA LYS A 518 11.34 -30.03 15.21
C LYS A 518 12.78 -29.77 14.71
N PRO A 519 13.47 -30.76 14.14
CA PRO A 519 14.85 -30.59 13.66
C PRO A 519 14.94 -29.71 12.41
N ASN A 520 13.93 -29.74 11.55
CA ASN A 520 13.86 -29.05 10.27
C ASN A 520 12.79 -27.96 10.29
N ILE A 521 13.11 -26.80 9.71
CA ILE A 521 12.15 -25.72 9.45
C ILE A 521 12.13 -25.40 7.96
N VAL A 522 10.93 -25.18 7.42
CA VAL A 522 10.70 -24.57 6.11
C VAL A 522 9.85 -23.33 6.31
N ALA A 523 10.26 -22.19 5.75
CA ALA A 523 9.47 -20.95 5.83
C ALA A 523 8.73 -20.69 4.52
N ILE A 524 7.47 -20.28 4.62
CA ILE A 524 6.74 -19.61 3.54
C ILE A 524 6.63 -18.13 3.91
N VAL A 525 6.85 -17.26 2.94
CA VAL A 525 6.81 -15.80 3.10
C VAL A 525 5.96 -15.23 1.98
N ASP A 526 4.77 -14.72 2.31
CA ASP A 526 3.90 -13.98 1.38
C ASP A 526 3.70 -12.53 1.89
N PRO A 527 4.68 -11.64 1.66
CA PRO A 527 4.70 -10.34 2.30
C PRO A 527 3.93 -9.30 1.47
N PRO A 528 3.47 -8.19 2.09
CA PRO A 528 2.93 -7.06 1.34
C PRO A 528 3.96 -6.51 0.34
N ARG A 529 3.53 -5.73 -0.66
CA ARG A 529 4.40 -5.17 -1.72
C ARG A 529 5.62 -4.36 -1.23
N ALA A 530 5.65 -3.96 0.05
CA ALA A 530 6.83 -3.36 0.68
C ALA A 530 7.99 -4.34 0.95
N GLY A 531 7.72 -5.65 0.90
CA GLY A 531 8.60 -6.73 1.36
C GLY A 531 8.63 -6.86 2.88
N LEU A 532 9.37 -7.84 3.39
CA LEU A 532 9.66 -7.96 4.82
C LEU A 532 10.64 -6.86 5.27
N HIS A 533 10.50 -6.48 6.54
CA HIS A 533 11.44 -5.60 7.22
C HIS A 533 12.82 -6.27 7.40
N GLN A 534 13.91 -5.50 7.34
CA GLN A 534 15.29 -6.04 7.35
C GLN A 534 15.58 -6.91 8.58
N LYS A 535 15.03 -6.57 9.76
CA LYS A 535 15.15 -7.40 10.97
C LYS A 535 14.57 -8.82 10.78
N ALA A 536 13.42 -8.95 10.12
CA ALA A 536 12.79 -10.25 9.86
C ALA A 536 13.67 -11.11 8.93
N LEU A 537 14.23 -10.52 7.86
CA LEU A 537 15.21 -11.20 6.99
C LEU A 537 16.43 -11.71 7.76
N VAL A 538 16.96 -10.90 8.70
CA VAL A 538 18.07 -11.30 9.57
C VAL A 538 17.67 -12.42 10.55
N SER A 539 16.43 -12.42 11.05
CA SER A 539 15.90 -13.51 11.89
C SER A 539 15.78 -14.83 11.11
N LEU A 540 15.31 -14.81 9.85
CA LEU A 540 15.30 -16.00 8.98
C LEU A 540 16.73 -16.53 8.73
N ARG A 541 17.67 -15.64 8.40
CA ARG A 541 19.09 -16.02 8.18
C ARG A 541 19.73 -16.64 9.42
N LYS A 542 19.40 -16.13 10.63
CA LYS A 542 19.87 -16.63 11.94
C LYS A 542 19.34 -18.01 12.30
N ALA A 543 18.16 -18.39 11.81
CA ALA A 543 17.47 -19.61 12.22
C ALA A 543 18.11 -20.87 11.64
N LYS A 544 19.17 -21.41 12.27
CA LYS A 544 19.96 -22.55 11.74
C LYS A 544 19.13 -23.74 11.22
N LYS A 545 18.02 -24.07 11.90
CA LYS A 545 17.08 -25.15 11.50
C LYS A 545 16.32 -24.88 10.20
N LEU A 546 16.16 -23.61 9.79
CA LEU A 546 15.54 -23.20 8.53
C LEU A 546 16.45 -23.58 7.37
N LYS A 547 16.12 -24.64 6.62
CA LYS A 547 16.95 -25.11 5.49
C LYS A 547 16.46 -24.58 4.15
N LYS A 548 15.13 -24.42 4.02
CA LYS A 548 14.43 -24.01 2.79
C LYS A 548 13.52 -22.83 3.08
N LEU A 549 13.35 -21.95 2.10
CA LEU A 549 12.39 -20.84 2.17
C LEU A 549 11.67 -20.70 0.82
N VAL A 550 10.34 -20.60 0.85
CA VAL A 550 9.55 -20.20 -0.30
C VAL A 550 9.13 -18.75 -0.12
N TYR A 551 9.49 -17.89 -1.08
CA TYR A 551 9.12 -16.48 -1.12
C TYR A 551 8.07 -16.30 -2.23
N ILE A 552 6.84 -15.96 -1.85
CA ILE A 552 5.75 -15.62 -2.76
C ILE A 552 5.78 -14.10 -3.00
N SER A 553 5.49 -13.65 -4.22
CA SER A 553 5.56 -12.23 -4.54
C SER A 553 4.60 -11.80 -5.65
N CYS A 554 3.68 -10.90 -5.30
CA CYS A 554 2.82 -10.17 -6.25
C CYS A 554 3.49 -8.93 -6.90
N ASP A 555 4.69 -8.53 -6.44
CA ASP A 555 5.56 -7.56 -7.12
C ASP A 555 7.02 -8.08 -7.11
N PRO A 556 7.37 -8.97 -8.07
CA PRO A 556 8.69 -9.57 -8.15
C PRO A 556 9.82 -8.54 -8.34
N LYS A 557 9.53 -7.37 -8.92
CA LYS A 557 10.51 -6.29 -9.14
C LYS A 557 10.84 -5.58 -7.82
N ALA A 558 9.87 -5.40 -6.93
CA ALA A 558 10.09 -4.90 -5.58
C ALA A 558 10.80 -5.95 -4.69
N ALA A 559 10.43 -7.23 -4.81
CA ALA A 559 10.99 -8.32 -4.01
C ALA A 559 12.51 -8.55 -4.19
N ILE A 560 13.09 -8.16 -5.34
CA ILE A 560 14.54 -8.24 -5.60
C ILE A 560 15.37 -7.74 -4.41
N ARG A 561 14.97 -6.63 -3.75
CA ARG A 561 15.71 -6.10 -2.60
C ARG A 561 15.77 -7.10 -1.43
N ASN A 562 14.64 -7.71 -1.09
CA ASN A 562 14.54 -8.69 0.00
C ASN A 562 15.37 -9.95 -0.32
N LEU A 563 15.27 -10.45 -1.55
CA LEU A 563 16.01 -11.62 -2.03
C LEU A 563 17.54 -11.38 -2.06
N VAL A 564 17.97 -10.20 -2.49
CA VAL A 564 19.38 -9.76 -2.43
C VAL A 564 19.87 -9.68 -0.98
N ASP A 565 19.08 -9.11 -0.07
CA ASP A 565 19.42 -8.97 1.35
C ASP A 565 19.46 -10.34 2.08
N LEU A 566 18.66 -11.32 1.66
CA LEU A 566 18.75 -12.72 2.12
C LEU A 566 20.06 -13.41 1.71
N ALA A 567 20.63 -13.05 0.56
CA ALA A 567 21.83 -13.67 0.00
C ALA A 567 23.16 -12.96 0.28
N ARG A 568 23.15 -11.79 0.94
CA ARG A 568 24.39 -11.09 1.34
C ARG A 568 25.33 -11.98 2.16
N PRO A 569 26.66 -11.76 2.12
CA PRO A 569 27.58 -12.49 3.00
C PRO A 569 27.31 -12.17 4.48
N ASN A 570 27.74 -13.06 5.36
CA ASN A 570 27.59 -12.89 6.81
C ASN A 570 28.34 -11.63 7.28
N SER A 571 27.66 -10.75 8.01
CA SER A 571 28.22 -9.46 8.46
C SER A 571 27.49 -8.94 9.71
N LYS A 572 28.00 -7.86 10.32
CA LYS A 572 27.34 -7.19 11.46
C LYS A 572 25.90 -6.73 11.14
N GLN A 573 25.61 -6.37 9.88
CA GLN A 573 24.28 -5.92 9.45
C GLN A 573 23.40 -7.07 8.95
N TYR A 574 24.00 -8.09 8.33
CA TYR A 574 23.32 -9.26 7.77
C TYR A 574 23.92 -10.53 8.37
N PHE A 575 23.53 -10.82 9.62
CA PHE A 575 24.06 -11.95 10.37
C PHE A 575 23.30 -13.25 10.05
N GLY A 576 24.00 -14.39 10.06
CA GLY A 576 23.47 -15.69 9.69
C GLY A 576 23.76 -16.05 8.23
N GLU A 577 23.56 -17.32 7.85
CA GLU A 577 23.99 -17.81 6.55
C GLU A 577 23.12 -17.29 5.38
N PRO A 578 23.68 -17.12 4.17
CA PRO A 578 22.94 -16.71 2.99
C PRO A 578 21.90 -17.76 2.55
N LEU A 579 20.74 -17.27 2.10
CA LEU A 579 19.73 -18.03 1.35
C LEU A 579 19.75 -17.58 -0.10
N VAL A 580 19.76 -18.51 -1.06
CA VAL A 580 19.88 -18.22 -2.51
C VAL A 580 18.79 -18.95 -3.31
N PRO A 581 18.23 -18.35 -4.38
CA PRO A 581 17.18 -18.96 -5.19
C PRO A 581 17.74 -20.14 -6.01
N VAL A 582 17.08 -21.28 -5.91
CA VAL A 582 17.43 -22.50 -6.66
C VAL A 582 16.43 -22.74 -7.79
N LYS A 583 15.14 -22.40 -7.56
CA LYS A 583 14.08 -22.47 -8.56
C LYS A 583 13.09 -21.31 -8.39
N ALA A 584 12.53 -20.83 -9.49
CA ALA A 584 11.43 -19.88 -9.51
C ALA A 584 10.32 -20.37 -10.43
N VAL A 585 9.05 -20.18 -10.03
CA VAL A 585 7.88 -20.58 -10.82
C VAL A 585 6.90 -19.40 -10.89
N PRO A 586 6.63 -18.86 -12.08
CA PRO A 586 5.59 -17.87 -12.29
C PRO A 586 4.19 -18.49 -12.14
N VAL A 587 3.25 -17.74 -11.58
CA VAL A 587 1.85 -18.15 -11.46
C VAL A 587 0.93 -17.03 -11.95
N ASP A 588 0.05 -17.33 -12.91
CA ASP A 588 -0.94 -16.36 -13.38
C ASP A 588 -2.18 -16.32 -12.49
N MET A 589 -2.09 -15.50 -11.45
CA MET A 589 -3.22 -15.13 -10.60
C MET A 589 -4.18 -14.14 -11.26
N PHE A 590 -3.77 -13.45 -12.33
CA PHE A 590 -4.44 -12.25 -12.85
C PHE A 590 -4.55 -12.22 -14.39
N PRO A 591 -5.30 -13.15 -15.01
CA PRO A 591 -5.63 -13.12 -16.44
C PRO A 591 -6.13 -11.76 -16.93
N HIS A 592 -5.81 -11.42 -18.19
CA HIS A 592 -6.06 -10.12 -18.84
C HIS A 592 -5.34 -8.91 -18.21
N THR A 593 -4.49 -9.10 -17.20
CA THR A 593 -3.65 -8.04 -16.62
C THR A 593 -2.16 -8.30 -16.85
N LYS A 594 -1.32 -7.28 -16.62
CA LYS A 594 0.16 -7.42 -16.66
C LYS A 594 0.75 -7.99 -15.37
N HIS A 595 -0.06 -8.28 -14.36
CA HIS A 595 0.42 -8.85 -13.10
C HIS A 595 0.60 -10.37 -13.24
N CYS A 596 1.61 -10.89 -12.56
CA CYS A 596 1.94 -12.29 -12.43
C CYS A 596 2.65 -12.45 -11.08
N GLU A 597 2.33 -13.50 -10.34
CA GLU A 597 3.02 -13.81 -9.10
C GLU A 597 4.25 -14.68 -9.38
N LEU A 598 5.25 -14.59 -8.49
CA LEU A 598 6.47 -15.38 -8.60
C LEU A 598 6.72 -16.10 -7.28
N VAL A 599 6.73 -17.43 -7.34
CA VAL A 599 7.12 -18.30 -6.23
C VAL A 599 8.60 -18.63 -6.37
N LEU A 600 9.45 -18.09 -5.48
CA LEU A 600 10.88 -18.41 -5.46
C LEU A 600 11.18 -19.40 -4.35
N TYR A 601 11.84 -20.50 -4.70
CA TYR A 601 12.39 -21.48 -3.78
C TYR A 601 13.86 -21.18 -3.51
N LEU A 602 14.20 -20.94 -2.25
CA LEU A 602 15.54 -20.62 -1.77
C LEU A 602 16.07 -21.69 -0.81
N GLU A 603 17.35 -22.00 -0.92
CA GLU A 603 18.07 -22.89 0.00
C GLU A 603 19.29 -22.19 0.62
N ARG A 604 19.83 -22.76 1.71
CA ARG A 604 21.09 -22.28 2.29
C ARG A 604 22.26 -22.57 1.35
N PHE A 605 23.10 -21.56 1.13
CA PHE A 605 24.26 -21.69 0.25
C PHE A 605 25.31 -22.71 0.72
N SER A 606 25.34 -23.03 2.03
CA SER A 606 26.14 -24.10 2.62
C SER A 606 25.79 -25.49 2.06
N LEU A 607 24.51 -25.85 2.10
CA LEU A 607 23.99 -27.15 1.61
C LEU A 607 24.26 -27.38 0.11
N LEU A 608 24.22 -26.30 -0.67
CA LEU A 608 24.50 -26.32 -2.11
C LEU A 608 25.99 -26.51 -2.44
N LYS A 609 26.91 -26.15 -1.52
CA LYS A 609 28.34 -26.42 -1.69
C LYS A 609 28.70 -27.87 -1.43
N GLU A 610 28.12 -28.46 -0.39
CA GLU A 610 28.36 -29.85 0.02
C GLU A 610 27.97 -30.80 -1.12
N SER A 611 26.74 -30.67 -1.63
CA SER A 611 26.22 -31.39 -2.80
C SER A 611 26.97 -31.15 -4.12
N SER A 612 27.75 -30.07 -4.24
CA SER A 612 28.57 -29.80 -5.44
C SER A 612 29.98 -30.40 -5.37
N ASN A 613 30.40 -30.94 -4.23
CA ASN A 613 31.72 -31.56 -4.03
C ASN A 613 31.67 -33.09 -4.06
N GLU A 614 30.47 -33.69 -4.08
CA GLU A 614 30.24 -35.14 -4.15
C GLU A 614 29.98 -35.65 -5.60
N THR A 615 30.04 -34.75 -6.59
CA THR A 615 29.88 -35.02 -8.04
C THR A 615 31.03 -34.42 -8.83
#